data_AF-A0A955D2Y8-F1
#
_entry.id   AF-A0A955D2Y8-F1
#
_cell.length_a   1.000
_cell.length_b   1.000
_cell.length_c   1.000
_cell.angle_alpha   90.00
_cell.angle_beta   90.00
_cell.angle_gamma   90.00
#
_symmetry.space_group_name_H-M   'P 1'
#
loop_
_entity.id
_entity.type
_entity.pdbx_description
1 polymer ?
#
loop_
_entity_poly.entity_id
_entity_poly.type
_entity_poly.pdbx_seq_one_letter_code
_entity_poly.pdbx_strand_id
1 'polypeptide(L)'
;MRRFLTAALVGSLATVITTGIIGCESDPNPVSFNNIKSDLTPELMTMSERPSDVDRNMAVVGNINIRNMWNDLGRMWMFDRPSILSPYPVYGPSGIPK
;
A
#
# COMPACT_ATOMS: atom_id res chain seq x y z
N MET A 1 -33.83 13.44 14.04
CA MET A 1 -32.87 12.47 14.64
C MET A 1 -31.86 11.91 13.65
N ARG A 2 -32.23 11.47 12.43
CA ARG A 2 -31.28 10.88 11.45
C ARG A 2 -30.11 11.80 11.02
N ARG A 3 -30.30 13.12 10.95
CA ARG A 3 -29.26 14.10 10.56
C ARG A 3 -28.16 14.31 11.61
N PHE A 4 -28.48 14.08 12.89
CA PHE A 4 -27.50 14.16 13.98
C PHE A 4 -26.64 12.89 14.05
N LEU A 5 -27.22 11.74 13.71
CA LEU A 5 -26.52 10.46 13.70
C LEU A 5 -25.44 10.40 12.59
N THR A 6 -25.73 10.95 11.41
CA THR A 6 -24.76 11.03 10.30
C THR A 6 -23.59 11.97 10.60
N ALA A 7 -23.85 13.08 11.31
CA ALA A 7 -22.81 14.04 11.66
C ALA A 7 -21.80 13.47 12.69
N ALA A 8 -22.29 12.71 13.68
CA ALA A 8 -21.44 12.07 14.69
C ALA A 8 -20.54 10.97 14.10
N LEU A 9 -21.03 10.24 13.09
CA LEU A 9 -20.29 9.17 12.42
C LEU A 9 -19.19 9.72 11.49
N VAL A 10 -19.45 10.84 10.81
CA VAL A 10 -18.43 11.53 10.00
C VAL A 10 -17.36 12.21 10.89
N GLY A 11 -17.77 12.80 12.02
CA GLY A 11 -16.85 13.46 12.95
C GLY A 11 -15.85 12.50 13.63
N SER A 12 -16.28 11.28 13.94
CA SER A 12 -15.43 10.26 14.58
C SER A 12 -14.43 9.62 13.61
N LEU A 13 -14.76 9.52 12.32
CA LEU A 13 -13.82 9.00 11.32
C LEU A 13 -12.66 9.99 11.06
N ALA A 14 -12.93 11.30 11.13
CA ALA A 14 -11.93 12.34 10.89
C ALA A 14 -10.82 12.41 11.96
N THR A 15 -11.13 12.06 13.22
CA THR A 15 -10.15 12.14 14.34
C THR A 15 -9.21 10.94 14.41
N VAL A 16 -9.60 9.78 13.84
CA VAL A 16 -8.76 8.58 13.79
C VAL A 16 -7.64 8.75 12.76
N ILE A 17 -7.92 9.43 11.64
CA ILE A 17 -6.93 9.64 10.56
C ILE A 17 -5.82 10.59 11.01
N THR A 18 -6.12 11.60 11.83
CA THR A 18 -5.12 12.62 12.22
C THR A 18 -4.16 12.18 13.31
N THR A 19 -4.54 11.20 14.14
CA THR A 19 -3.72 10.74 15.28
C THR A 19 -2.78 9.58 14.93
N GLY A 20 -3.03 8.86 13.83
CA GLY A 20 -2.18 7.73 13.40
C GLY A 20 -0.86 8.09 12.72
N ILE A 21 -0.61 9.38 12.42
CA ILE A 21 0.53 9.81 11.59
C ILE A 21 1.71 10.34 12.44
N ILE A 22 1.53 10.52 13.75
CA ILE A 22 2.54 11.10 14.65
C ILE A 22 3.05 10.02 15.61
N GLY A 23 3.93 9.14 15.15
CA GLY A 23 4.49 8.14 16.06
C GLY A 23 5.41 7.12 15.41
N CYS A 24 6.62 7.53 15.02
CA CYS A 24 7.76 6.63 14.89
C CYS A 24 9.03 7.38 15.30
N GLU A 25 9.52 7.11 16.51
CA GLU A 25 10.86 7.48 16.94
C GLU A 25 11.82 6.41 16.41
N SER A 26 12.75 6.79 15.52
CA SER A 26 13.79 5.91 14.99
C SER A 26 15.13 6.36 15.56
N ASP A 27 15.89 5.42 16.13
CA ASP A 27 17.24 5.67 16.66
C ASP A 27 18.14 6.24 15.55
N PRO A 28 18.77 7.42 15.76
CA PRO A 28 19.48 8.13 14.71
C PRO A 28 20.88 7.58 14.38
N ASN A 29 21.42 6.58 15.10
CA ASN A 29 22.81 6.16 14.82
C ASN A 29 23.11 4.65 14.94
N PRO A 30 22.88 3.86 13.86
CA PRO A 30 23.13 2.42 13.87
C PRO A 30 24.62 2.02 13.94
N VAL A 31 25.56 2.95 13.75
CA VAL A 31 27.02 2.66 13.60
C VAL A 31 27.86 2.88 14.86
N SER A 32 27.25 2.85 16.06
CA SER A 32 28.01 3.01 17.31
C SER A 32 28.95 1.81 17.58
N PHE A 33 30.12 2.08 18.16
CA PHE A 33 31.14 1.06 18.46
C PHE A 33 30.60 -0.10 19.34
N ASN A 34 29.65 0.18 20.21
CA ASN A 34 29.01 -0.85 21.05
C ASN A 34 28.07 -1.76 20.24
N ASN A 35 27.37 -1.25 19.23
CA ASN A 35 26.50 -2.06 18.35
C ASN A 35 27.33 -3.00 17.44
N ILE A 36 28.46 -2.51 16.92
CA ILE A 36 29.37 -3.30 16.06
C ILE A 36 30.07 -4.42 16.85
N LYS A 37 30.33 -4.21 18.15
CA LYS A 37 30.95 -5.23 19.00
C LYS A 37 29.98 -6.36 19.37
N SER A 38 28.69 -6.07 19.49
CA SER A 38 27.66 -7.06 19.81
C SER A 38 27.17 -7.86 18.60
N ASP A 39 27.34 -7.35 17.38
CA ASP A 39 26.90 -7.98 16.14
C ASP A 39 27.98 -7.83 15.05
N LEU A 40 28.58 -8.95 14.64
CA LEU A 40 29.68 -8.98 13.67
C LEU A 40 29.21 -8.81 12.21
N THR A 41 27.90 -8.91 11.93
CA THR A 41 27.34 -8.75 10.58
C THR A 41 26.07 -7.90 10.61
N PRO A 42 26.16 -6.62 11.01
CA PRO A 42 24.99 -5.74 11.11
C PRO A 42 24.29 -5.51 9.76
N GLU A 43 24.95 -5.83 8.65
CA GLU A 43 24.41 -5.73 7.30
C GLU A 43 23.52 -6.92 6.89
N LEU A 44 23.48 -8.03 7.62
CA LEU A 44 22.71 -9.23 7.29
C LEU A 44 21.71 -9.57 8.41
N MET A 45 20.41 -9.53 8.10
CA MET A 45 19.35 -9.99 9.03
C MET A 45 19.16 -11.51 9.01
N THR A 46 19.56 -12.15 7.92
CA THR A 46 19.53 -13.61 7.72
C THR A 46 20.74 -14.00 6.87
N MET A 47 21.04 -15.30 6.78
CA MET A 47 22.18 -15.87 6.02
C MET A 47 22.36 -15.30 4.60
N SER A 48 21.31 -14.75 3.99
CA SER A 48 21.34 -14.20 2.62
C SER A 48 20.69 -12.81 2.46
N GLU A 49 20.03 -12.27 3.49
CA GLU A 49 19.15 -11.10 3.34
C GLU A 49 19.63 -9.93 4.18
N ARG A 50 19.77 -8.77 3.54
CA ARG A 50 20.13 -7.51 4.21
C ARG A 50 18.87 -6.78 4.66
N PRO A 51 18.92 -5.95 5.72
CA PRO A 51 17.79 -5.10 6.11
C PRO A 51 17.26 -4.25 4.92
N SER A 52 18.16 -3.72 4.10
CA SER A 52 17.81 -2.94 2.90
C SER A 52 17.05 -3.73 1.84
N ASP A 53 17.27 -5.04 1.75
CA ASP A 53 16.56 -5.90 0.79
C ASP A 53 15.11 -6.11 1.23
N VAL A 54 14.88 -6.24 2.54
CA VAL A 54 13.54 -6.29 3.14
C VAL A 54 12.79 -4.99 2.87
N ASP A 55 13.42 -3.84 3.13
CA ASP A 55 12.83 -2.53 2.89
C ASP A 55 12.48 -2.31 1.42
N ARG A 56 13.39 -2.70 0.52
CA ARG A 56 13.14 -2.66 -0.92
C ARG A 56 11.97 -3.55 -1.31
N ASN A 57 11.90 -4.77 -0.78
CA ASN A 57 10.82 -5.69 -1.09
C ASN A 57 9.47 -5.16 -0.59
N MET A 58 9.43 -4.62 0.64
CA MET A 58 8.24 -3.96 1.18
C MET A 58 7.81 -2.76 0.32
N ALA A 59 8.75 -1.94 -0.14
CA ALA A 59 8.45 -0.80 -1.01
C ALA A 59 7.87 -1.25 -2.37
N VAL A 60 8.41 -2.31 -2.97
CA VAL A 60 7.92 -2.87 -4.23
C VAL A 60 6.50 -3.43 -4.06
N VAL A 61 6.28 -4.23 -3.02
CA VAL A 61 4.95 -4.79 -2.71
C VAL A 61 3.94 -3.69 -2.43
N GLY A 62 4.33 -2.65 -1.67
CA GLY A 62 3.48 -1.49 -1.42
C GLY A 62 3.06 -0.78 -2.70
N ASN A 63 3.99 -0.55 -3.62
CA ASN A 63 3.70 0.09 -4.91
C ASN A 63 2.72 -0.75 -5.76
N ILE A 64 2.95 -2.06 -5.83
CA ILE A 64 2.05 -3.00 -6.54
C ILE A 64 0.64 -2.96 -5.92
N ASN A 65 0.56 -3.04 -4.59
CA ASN A 65 -0.72 -3.05 -3.89
C ASN A 65 -1.51 -1.75 -4.10
N ILE A 66 -0.85 -0.59 -4.09
CA ILE A 66 -1.50 0.69 -4.37
C ILE A 66 -2.04 0.73 -5.80
N ARG A 67 -1.27 0.25 -6.78
CA ARG A 67 -1.73 0.20 -8.18
C ARG A 67 -2.93 -0.74 -8.33
N ASN A 68 -2.93 -1.89 -7.64
CA ASN A 68 -4.05 -2.82 -7.64
C ASN A 68 -5.29 -2.23 -6.96
N MET A 69 -5.12 -1.52 -5.85
CA MET A 69 -6.22 -0.81 -5.18
C MET A 69 -6.92 0.17 -6.13
N TRP A 70 -6.16 0.95 -6.91
CA TRP A 70 -6.75 1.86 -7.89
C TRP A 70 -7.48 1.15 -9.02
N ASN A 71 -6.92 0.05 -9.53
CA ASN A 71 -7.58 -0.77 -10.56
C ASN A 71 -8.90 -1.39 -10.03
N ASP A 72 -8.91 -1.87 -8.79
CA ASP A 72 -10.11 -2.44 -8.18
C ASP A 72 -11.18 -1.38 -7.97
N LEU A 73 -10.77 -0.19 -7.56
CA LEU A 73 -11.65 0.95 -7.36
C LEU A 73 -12.27 1.44 -8.69
N GLY A 74 -11.48 1.48 -9.77
CA GLY A 74 -11.97 1.75 -11.12
C GLY A 74 -12.96 0.67 -11.62
N ARG A 75 -12.77 -0.59 -11.25
CA ARG A 75 -13.73 -1.67 -11.51
C ARG A 75 -15.02 -1.55 -10.70
N MET A 76 -14.93 -1.16 -9.42
CA MET A 76 -16.10 -0.97 -8.54
C MET A 76 -17.01 0.13 -9.06
N TRP A 77 -16.45 1.24 -9.52
CA TRP A 77 -17.22 2.35 -10.09
C TRP A 77 -17.45 2.24 -11.60
N MET A 78 -17.05 1.14 -12.22
CA MET A 78 -17.16 0.90 -13.66
C MET A 78 -16.47 1.96 -14.53
N PHE A 79 -15.50 2.72 -14.00
CA PHE A 79 -14.76 3.74 -14.76
C PHE A 79 -13.79 3.12 -15.78
N ASP A 80 -13.31 1.90 -15.52
CA ASP A 80 -12.38 1.21 -16.41
C ASP A 80 -13.06 0.31 -17.46
N ARG A 81 -14.40 0.32 -17.52
CA ARG A 81 -15.16 -0.46 -18.51
C ARG A 81 -15.49 0.43 -19.71
N PRO A 82 -14.88 0.22 -20.88
CA PRO A 82 -15.30 0.94 -22.08
C PRO A 82 -16.75 0.58 -22.42
N SER A 83 -17.53 1.57 -22.85
CA SER A 83 -18.85 1.31 -23.41
C SER A 83 -18.71 0.50 -24.70
N ILE A 84 -19.44 -0.61 -24.79
CA ILE A 84 -19.42 -1.47 -25.97
C ILE A 84 -20.32 -0.81 -27.02
N LEU A 85 -19.77 -0.43 -28.17
CA LEU A 85 -20.54 0.21 -29.25
C LEU A 85 -21.39 -0.78 -30.06
N SER A 86 -21.03 -2.05 -30.05
CA SER A 86 -21.71 -3.12 -30.80
C SER A 86 -22.39 -4.11 -29.86
N PRO A 87 -23.57 -4.65 -30.24
CA PRO A 87 -24.22 -5.75 -29.51
C PRO A 87 -23.42 -7.05 -29.48
N TYR A 88 -22.38 -7.16 -30.32
CA TYR A 88 -21.52 -8.32 -30.42
C TYR A 88 -20.23 -8.13 -29.60
N PRO A 89 -19.69 -9.21 -29.01
CA PRO A 89 -18.43 -9.16 -28.28
C PRO A 89 -17.30 -8.73 -29.22
N VAL A 90 -16.57 -7.69 -28.81
CA VAL A 90 -15.37 -7.23 -29.52
C VAL A 90 -14.20 -8.08 -29.04
N TYR A 91 -13.78 -9.03 -29.86
CA TYR A 91 -12.59 -9.83 -29.58
C TYR A 91 -11.35 -8.96 -29.75
N GLY A 92 -10.44 -9.00 -28.77
CA GLY A 92 -9.11 -8.43 -28.96
C GLY A 92 -8.35 -9.21 -30.05
N PRO A 93 -7.27 -8.64 -30.61
CA PRO A 93 -6.41 -9.37 -31.56
C PRO A 93 -5.76 -10.63 -30.94
N SER A 94 -5.81 -10.78 -29.62
CA SER A 94 -5.41 -11.97 -28.88
C SER A 94 -6.46 -13.10 -28.85
N GLY A 95 -7.66 -12.91 -29.41
CA GLY A 95 -8.74 -13.89 -29.42
C GLY A 95 -9.44 -14.13 -28.06
N ILE A 96 -8.96 -13.47 -27.00
CA ILE A 96 -9.55 -13.56 -25.67
C ILE A 96 -10.65 -12.49 -25.56
N PRO A 97 -11.88 -12.84 -25.15
CA PRO A 97 -12.92 -11.85 -24.85
C PRO A 97 -12.48 -10.95 -23.70
N LYS A 98 -12.68 -9.64 -23.83
CA LYS A 98 -12.37 -8.64 -22.79
C LYS A 98 -13.52 -8.46 -21.81
#